data_AF-A0A7X4FE32-F1
#
_entry.id   AF-A0A7X4FE32-F1
#
_cell.length_a   1.000
_cell.length_b   1.000
_cell.length_c   1.000
_cell.angle_alpha   90.00
_cell.angle_beta   90.00
_cell.angle_gamma   90.00
#
_symmetry.space_group_name_H-M   'P 1'
#
loop_
_entity.id
_entity.type
_entity.pdbx_description
1 polymer ?
#
loop_
_entity_poly.entity_id
_entity_poly.type
_entity_poly.pdbx_seq_one_letter_code
_entity_poly.pdbx_strand_id
1 'polypeptide(L)'
;MSNSKDFTEGEWLTVAEAAEYGNMRKTTIYAALEKGLPHKVNDSGHKIINRNALEHHFCPFKQAVNYNRADADANEQIQSVIILQQQETIALLKNQIEYLQSELDRFHERESKLLALITEKHAE
;
A
#
# COMPACT_ATOMS: atom_id res chain seq x y z
N MET A 1 -18.01 24.61 1.99
CA MET A 1 -17.41 24.80 3.33
C MET A 1 -16.27 23.80 3.44
N SER A 2 -15.05 24.27 3.68
CA SER A 2 -13.82 23.46 3.64
C SER A 2 -13.57 22.83 5.01
N ASN A 3 -13.61 21.50 5.11
CA ASN A 3 -13.19 20.77 6.31
C ASN A 3 -11.66 20.59 6.27
N SER A 4 -10.91 21.63 6.57
CA SER A 4 -9.50 21.47 6.94
C SER A 4 -9.48 20.94 8.37
N LYS A 5 -9.29 19.63 8.54
CA LYS A 5 -8.89 19.07 9.84
C LYS A 5 -7.57 19.73 10.21
N ASP A 6 -7.58 20.61 11.21
CA ASP A 6 -6.38 21.22 11.75
C ASP A 6 -5.55 20.14 12.45
N PHE A 7 -4.48 19.68 11.78
CA PHE A 7 -3.49 18.75 12.36
C PHE A 7 -2.46 19.50 13.23
N THR A 8 -2.91 20.50 13.99
CA THR A 8 -2.05 21.35 14.83
C THR A 8 -1.76 20.71 16.17
N GLU A 9 -2.64 19.84 16.65
CA GLU A 9 -2.48 19.12 17.91
C GLU A 9 -1.82 17.76 17.65
N GLY A 10 -0.75 17.45 18.38
CA GLY A 10 -0.03 16.19 18.28
C GLY A 10 1.49 16.34 18.31
N GLU A 11 2.16 15.23 18.60
CA GLU A 11 3.62 15.11 18.63
C GLU A 11 4.19 15.28 17.20
N TRP A 12 5.21 16.12 17.05
CA TRP A 12 5.89 16.36 15.77
C TRP A 12 7.16 15.52 15.71
N LEU A 13 7.21 14.63 14.72
CA LEU A 13 8.27 13.64 14.53
C LEU A 13 9.16 14.04 13.37
N THR A 14 10.47 13.90 13.52
CA THR A 14 11.40 13.92 12.39
C THR A 14 11.12 12.75 11.44
N VAL A 15 11.66 12.81 10.22
CA VAL A 15 11.57 11.69 9.27
C VAL A 15 12.10 10.37 9.86
N ALA A 16 13.14 10.44 10.70
CA ALA A 16 13.70 9.25 11.33
C ALA A 16 12.73 8.65 12.36
N GLU A 17 12.18 9.48 13.24
CA GLU A 17 11.22 9.05 14.26
C GLU A 17 9.89 8.59 13.63
N ALA A 18 9.44 9.24 12.55
CA ALA A 18 8.25 8.83 11.80
C ALA A 18 8.43 7.44 11.15
N ALA A 19 9.62 7.18 10.58
CA ALA A 19 9.96 5.90 10.00
C ALA A 19 9.99 4.79 11.06
N GLU A 20 10.60 5.07 12.22
CA GLU A 20 10.64 4.15 13.36
C GLU A 20 9.24 3.89 13.94
N TYR A 21 8.46 4.95 14.17
CA TYR A 21 7.08 4.86 14.65
C TYR A 21 6.18 4.04 13.72
N GLY A 22 6.38 4.19 12.42
CA GLY A 22 5.65 3.48 11.38
C GLY A 22 6.19 2.08 11.07
N ASN A 23 7.29 1.65 11.70
CA ASN A 23 8.07 0.46 11.32
C ASN A 23 8.31 0.38 9.79
N MET A 24 8.75 1.48 9.20
CA MET A 24 8.91 1.62 7.76
C MET A 24 10.25 2.27 7.39
N ARG A 25 10.64 2.17 6.11
CA ARG A 25 11.87 2.80 5.63
C ARG A 25 11.70 4.32 5.54
N LYS A 26 12.75 5.09 5.82
CA LYS A 26 12.77 6.55 5.64
C LYS A 26 12.39 6.99 4.23
N THR A 27 12.74 6.19 3.22
CA THR A 27 12.37 6.41 1.81
C THR A 27 10.85 6.45 1.61
N THR A 28 10.10 5.62 2.34
CA THR A 28 8.63 5.59 2.31
C THR A 28 8.04 6.90 2.84
N ILE A 29 8.64 7.45 3.91
CA ILE A 29 8.24 8.75 4.47
C ILE A 29 8.53 9.88 3.48
N TYR A 30 9.69 9.89 2.83
CA TYR A 30 10.01 10.89 1.80
C TYR A 30 9.05 10.85 0.61
N ALA A 31 8.72 9.65 0.13
CA ALA A 31 7.74 9.48 -0.95
C ALA A 31 6.34 9.99 -0.55
N ALA A 32 5.94 9.84 0.72
CA ALA A 32 4.68 10.39 1.21
C ALA A 32 4.71 11.93 1.33
N LEU A 33 5.84 12.50 1.73
CA LEU A 33 6.05 13.95 1.72
C LEU A 33 5.91 14.56 0.32
N GLU A 34 6.44 13.87 -0.70
CA GLU A 34 6.26 14.27 -2.11
C GLU A 34 4.80 14.19 -2.57
N LYS A 35 4.04 13.24 -2.02
CA LYS A 35 2.61 13.04 -2.30
C LYS A 35 1.68 13.92 -1.45
N GLY A 36 2.22 14.87 -0.70
CA GLY A 36 1.44 15.86 0.04
C GLY A 36 1.13 15.48 1.50
N LEU A 37 1.92 14.60 2.12
CA LEU A 37 1.85 14.38 3.58
C LEU A 37 2.08 15.73 4.31
N PRO A 38 1.15 16.15 5.19
CA PRO A 38 1.29 17.39 5.95
C PRO A 38 2.57 17.40 6.80
N HIS A 39 3.37 18.45 6.64
CA HIS A 39 4.63 18.63 7.36
C HIS A 39 4.90 20.11 7.64
N LYS A 40 5.79 20.34 8.60
CA LYS A 40 6.40 21.65 8.89
C LYS A 40 7.91 21.56 8.73
N VAL A 41 8.58 22.70 8.73
CA VAL A 41 10.04 22.78 8.76
C VAL A 41 10.43 23.32 10.15
N ASN A 42 11.34 22.63 10.83
CA ASN A 42 11.85 23.08 12.14
C ASN A 42 12.95 24.15 11.96
N ASP A 43 13.42 24.71 13.08
CA ASP A 43 14.42 25.78 13.08
C ASP A 43 15.78 25.37 12.47
N SER A 44 16.03 24.06 12.36
CA SER A 44 17.22 23.50 11.70
C SER A 44 17.02 23.21 10.22
N GLY A 45 15.87 23.56 9.63
CA GLY A 45 15.56 23.33 8.22
C GLY A 45 15.08 21.91 7.88
N HIS A 46 14.87 21.04 8.88
CA HIS A 46 14.42 19.68 8.66
C HIS A 46 12.89 19.57 8.61
N LYS A 47 12.37 18.71 7.74
CA LYS A 47 10.95 18.39 7.67
C LYS A 47 10.53 17.56 8.89
N ILE A 48 9.52 18.03 9.60
CA ILE A 48 8.87 17.37 10.73
C ILE A 48 7.41 17.10 10.40
N ILE A 49 6.91 15.95 10.82
CA ILE A 49 5.62 15.38 10.44
C ILE A 49 4.81 15.21 11.73
N ASN A 50 3.58 15.68 11.73
CA ASN A 50 2.69 15.46 12.87
C ASN A 50 2.30 13.97 12.93
N ARG A 51 2.42 13.34 14.10
CA ARG A 51 2.06 11.93 14.32
C ARG A 51 0.64 11.61 13.84
N ASN A 52 -0.34 12.48 14.12
CA ASN A 52 -1.74 12.26 13.73
C ASN A 52 -1.91 12.33 12.21
N ALA A 53 -1.16 13.20 11.53
CA ALA A 53 -1.15 13.26 10.07
C ALA A 53 -0.47 12.03 9.46
N LEU A 54 0.62 11.55 10.08
CA LEU A 54 1.29 10.31 9.70
C LEU A 54 0.36 9.11 9.87
N GLU A 55 -0.31 9.01 11.01
CA GLU A 55 -1.32 8.00 11.25
C GLU A 55 -2.44 8.11 10.23
N HIS A 56 -3.03 9.29 9.99
CA HIS A 56 -4.11 9.40 9.02
C HIS A 56 -3.68 9.02 7.58
N HIS A 57 -2.46 9.36 7.18
CA HIS A 57 -1.96 9.10 5.83
C HIS A 57 -1.55 7.63 5.60
N PHE A 58 -1.09 6.95 6.64
CA PHE A 58 -0.65 5.55 6.57
C PHE A 58 -1.62 4.56 7.24
N CYS A 59 -2.69 5.04 7.90
CA CYS A 59 -3.71 4.21 8.54
C CYS A 59 -4.91 4.05 7.62
N PRO A 60 -5.01 2.85 7.06
CA PRO A 60 -6.11 1.97 7.44
C PRO A 60 -5.70 0.88 8.45
N PHE A 61 -4.40 0.68 8.70
CA PHE A 61 -3.90 -0.53 9.38
C PHE A 61 -3.72 -0.44 10.91
N LYS A 62 -3.52 0.74 11.51
CA LYS A 62 -3.28 0.87 12.98
C LYS A 62 -4.54 1.00 13.82
N GLN A 63 -5.67 1.45 13.26
CA GLN A 63 -6.95 1.52 13.98
C GLN A 63 -7.58 0.14 14.24
N ALA A 64 -7.15 -0.91 13.52
CA ALA A 64 -7.67 -2.26 13.70
C ALA A 64 -7.20 -2.97 15.00
N VAL A 65 -6.18 -2.45 15.70
CA VAL A 65 -5.57 -3.16 16.84
C VAL A 65 -5.88 -2.53 18.21
N ASN A 66 -6.37 -1.29 18.28
CA ASN A 66 -6.42 -0.53 19.55
C ASN A 66 -7.78 0.10 19.94
N TYR A 67 -8.91 -0.29 19.34
CA TYR A 67 -10.22 0.23 19.80
C TYR A 67 -10.84 -0.61 20.93
N ASN A 68 -10.79 -0.02 22.12
CA ASN A 68 -11.52 -0.39 23.32
C ASN A 68 -13.05 -0.39 23.09
N ARG A 69 -13.69 -1.53 23.36
CA ARG A 69 -15.02 -1.83 23.95
C ARG A 69 -16.24 -0.88 23.86
N ALA A 70 -16.22 0.29 23.23
CA ALA A 70 -17.37 1.21 23.19
C ALA A 70 -18.18 1.22 21.89
N ASP A 71 -17.65 0.73 20.77
CA ASP A 71 -18.36 0.82 19.46
C ASP A 71 -18.49 -0.56 18.79
N ALA A 72 -19.30 -1.46 19.35
CA ALA A 72 -19.54 -2.79 18.77
C ALA A 72 -20.13 -2.69 17.34
N ASP A 73 -21.07 -1.77 17.10
CA ASP A 73 -21.71 -1.58 15.80
C ASP A 73 -20.77 -0.97 14.75
N ALA A 74 -19.91 -0.02 15.14
CA ALA A 74 -18.92 0.54 14.21
C ALA A 74 -17.84 -0.50 13.87
N ASN A 75 -17.50 -1.37 14.82
CA ASN A 75 -16.54 -2.45 14.60
C ASN A 75 -17.09 -3.52 13.63
N GLU A 76 -18.38 -3.87 13.71
CA GLU A 76 -19.01 -4.77 12.73
C GLU A 76 -19.08 -4.14 11.33
N GLN A 77 -19.42 -2.86 11.23
CA GLN A 77 -19.43 -2.14 9.95
C GLN A 77 -18.01 -2.03 9.36
N ILE A 78 -17.00 -1.75 10.17
CA ILE A 78 -15.60 -1.71 9.72
C ILE A 78 -15.13 -3.11 9.30
N GLN A 79 -15.47 -4.17 10.03
CA GLN A 79 -15.12 -5.53 9.64
C GLN A 79 -15.79 -5.95 8.33
N SER A 80 -17.05 -5.59 8.12
CA SER A 80 -17.73 -5.88 6.86
C SER A 80 -17.10 -5.15 5.66
N VAL A 81 -16.68 -3.89 5.83
CA VAL A 81 -15.94 -3.14 4.80
C VAL A 81 -14.58 -3.77 4.52
N ILE A 82 -13.84 -4.20 5.55
CA ILE A 82 -12.54 -4.87 5.39
C ILE A 82 -12.71 -6.20 4.65
N ILE A 83 -13.71 -6.99 5.02
CA ILE A 83 -13.99 -8.28 4.36
C ILE A 83 -14.33 -8.07 2.88
N LEU A 84 -15.18 -7.08 2.56
CA LEU A 84 -15.53 -6.76 1.18
C LEU A 84 -14.31 -6.31 0.37
N GLN A 85 -13.49 -5.40 0.91
CA GLN A 85 -12.25 -4.96 0.23
C GLN A 85 -11.24 -6.08 0.05
N GLN A 86 -11.11 -6.98 1.03
CA GLN A 86 -10.27 -8.18 0.92
C GLN A 86 -10.79 -9.11 -0.17
N GLN A 87 -12.10 -9.32 -0.26
CA GLN A 87 -12.72 -10.16 -1.30
C GLN A 87 -12.50 -9.58 -2.70
N GLU A 88 -12.67 -8.27 -2.88
CA GLU A 88 -12.40 -7.57 -4.14
C GLU A 88 -10.92 -7.68 -4.54
N THR A 89 -10.01 -7.48 -3.58
CA THR A 89 -8.56 -7.62 -3.79
C THR A 89 -8.20 -9.06 -4.18
N ILE A 90 -8.78 -10.05 -3.51
CA ILE A 90 -8.57 -11.48 -3.83
C ILE A 90 -9.09 -11.80 -5.23
N ALA A 91 -10.26 -11.28 -5.61
CA ALA A 91 -10.82 -11.49 -6.95
C ALA A 91 -9.92 -10.88 -8.03
N LEU A 92 -9.43 -9.65 -7.81
CA LEU A 92 -8.48 -9.01 -8.72
C LEU A 92 -7.18 -9.82 -8.85
N LEU A 93 -6.62 -10.26 -7.74
CA LEU A 93 -5.39 -11.08 -7.74
C LEU A 93 -5.59 -12.43 -8.43
N LYS A 94 -6.75 -13.08 -8.27
CA LYS A 94 -7.09 -14.32 -8.98
C LYS A 94 -7.15 -14.10 -10.49
N ASN A 95 -7.83 -13.06 -10.95
CA ASN A 95 -7.86 -12.70 -12.37
C ASN A 95 -6.46 -12.42 -12.92
N GLN A 96 -5.61 -11.74 -12.13
CA GLN A 96 -4.22 -11.47 -12.51
C GLN A 96 -3.41 -12.76 -12.66
N ILE A 97 -3.61 -13.72 -11.75
CA ILE A 97 -2.97 -15.04 -11.80
C ILE A 97 -3.42 -15.81 -13.04
N GLU A 98 -4.72 -15.87 -13.31
CA GLU A 98 -5.27 -16.55 -14.49
C GLU A 98 -4.74 -15.94 -15.80
N TYR A 99 -4.66 -14.61 -15.87
CA TYR A 99 -4.08 -13.91 -17.01
C TYR A 99 -2.59 -14.29 -17.21
N LEU A 100 -1.80 -14.27 -16.13
CA LEU A 100 -0.37 -14.62 -16.19
C LEU A 100 -0.16 -16.10 -16.56
N GLN A 101 -1.01 -17.00 -16.09
CA GLN A 101 -0.99 -18.41 -16.47
C GLN A 101 -1.27 -18.59 -17.96
N SER A 102 -2.29 -17.89 -18.49
CA SER A 102 -2.60 -17.95 -19.92
C SER A 102 -1.47 -17.40 -20.80
N GLU A 103 -0.81 -16.33 -20.38
CA GLU A 103 0.36 -15.81 -21.10
C GLU A 103 1.54 -16.79 -21.04
N LEU A 104 1.77 -17.44 -19.90
CA LEU A 104 2.81 -18.47 -19.76
C LEU A 104 2.56 -19.66 -20.71
N ASP A 105 1.33 -20.14 -20.81
CA ASP A 105 0.95 -21.21 -21.74
C ASP A 105 1.22 -20.81 -23.20
N ARG A 106 0.90 -19.55 -23.58
CA ARG A 106 1.19 -19.01 -24.91
C ARG A 106 2.69 -18.95 -25.19
N PHE A 107 3.49 -18.57 -24.21
CA PHE A 107 4.95 -18.56 -24.36
C PHE A 107 5.50 -19.98 -24.55
N HIS A 108 5.02 -20.97 -23.80
CA HIS A 108 5.43 -22.36 -23.98
C HIS A 108 4.99 -22.96 -25.33
N GLU A 109 3.79 -22.61 -25.81
CA GLU A 109 3.36 -23.02 -27.14
C GLU A 109 4.27 -22.43 -28.22
N ARG A 110 4.64 -21.15 -28.07
CA ARG A 110 5.54 -20.46 -29.00
C ARG A 110 6.95 -21.03 -28.95
N GLU A 111 7.47 -21.31 -27.76
CA GLU A 111 8.75 -21.99 -27.55
C GLU A 111 8.76 -23.36 -28.24
N SER A 112 7.71 -24.16 -28.05
CA SER A 112 7.58 -25.48 -28.67
C SER A 112 7.58 -25.40 -30.20
N LYS A 113 6.87 -24.42 -30.78
CA LYS A 113 6.87 -24.16 -32.23
C LYS A 113 8.26 -23.76 -32.74
N LEU A 114 8.99 -22.93 -31.99
CA LEU A 114 10.35 -22.53 -32.36
C LEU A 114 11.32 -23.71 -32.32
N LEU A 115 11.24 -24.56 -31.29
CA LEU A 115 12.05 -25.77 -31.18
C LEU A 115 11.77 -26.74 -32.33
N ALA A 116 10.51 -26.92 -32.73
CA ALA A 116 10.15 -27.73 -33.89
C ALA A 116 10.78 -27.19 -35.18
N LEU A 117 10.66 -25.88 -35.44
CA LEU A 117 11.27 -25.24 -36.61
C LEU A 117 12.80 -25.34 -36.64
N ILE A 118 13.45 -25.22 -35.49
CA ILE A 118 14.91 -25.41 -35.37
C ILE A 118 15.26 -26.87 -35.72
N THR A 119 14.52 -27.83 -35.16
CA THR A 119 14.76 -29.25 -35.39
C THR A 119 14.58 -29.63 -36.86
N GLU A 120 13.51 -29.15 -37.51
CA GLU A 120 13.26 -29.36 -38.95
C GLU A 120 14.40 -28.78 -39.81
N LYS A 121 14.84 -27.56 -39.52
CA LYS A 121 15.94 -26.90 -40.26
C LYS A 121 17.31 -27.53 -40.09
N HIS A 122 17.52 -28.31 -39.02
CA HIS A 122 18.80 -28.98 -38.74
C HIS A 122 18.76 -30.49 -39.01
N ALA A 123 17.61 -31.04 -39.39
CA ALA A 123 17.46 -32.42 -39.85
C ALA A 123 17.64 -32.55 -41.38
N GLU A 124 17.55 -31.43 -42.11
CA GLU A 124 17.98 -31.26 -43.52
C GLU A 124 19.50 -31.02 -43.63
#